data_AF-A0A935TQV6-F1
#
_entry.id   AF-A0A935TQV6-F1
#
_cell.length_a   1.000
_cell.length_b   1.000
_cell.length_c   1.000
_cell.angle_alpha   90.00
_cell.angle_beta   90.00
_cell.angle_gamma   90.00
#
_symmetry.space_group_name_H-M   'P 1'
#
loop_
_entity.id
_entity.type
_entity.pdbx_description
1 polymer ?
#
loop_
_entity_poly.entity_id
_entity_poly.type
_entity_poly.pdbx_seq_one_letter_code
_entity_poly.pdbx_strand_id
1 'polypeptide(L)'
;MAAKADPWEDVTEKQAASIVKFLKKNPFILDYCDCCDEGDVYLLKVVSTKIVPCSYDETKKTVIANVLRIAKLETGKDGTPTAYRAKTCAEPEQEFIISMNYTFVFSKRDKWAVPFFKEIPYEQDHVCKGATRYPNPAENENIKDAEYKKWFAKRKIK
;
A
#
# COMPACT_ATOMS: atom_id res chain seq x y z
N MET A 1 13.54 16.18 17.03
CA MET A 1 13.53 14.90 16.29
C MET A 1 12.09 14.42 16.30
N ALA A 2 11.39 14.48 15.16
CA ALA A 2 10.04 13.93 15.08
C ALA A 2 10.12 12.43 15.33
N ALA A 3 9.38 11.93 16.33
CA ALA A 3 9.20 10.50 16.51
C ALA A 3 8.55 9.97 15.22
N LYS A 4 9.30 9.18 14.43
CA LYS A 4 8.71 8.46 13.30
C LYS A 4 7.57 7.62 13.87
N ALA A 5 6.36 7.81 13.38
CA ALA A 5 5.21 7.07 13.85
C ALA A 5 5.42 5.57 13.60
N ASP A 6 4.97 4.75 14.54
CA ASP A 6 5.13 3.30 14.54
C ASP A 6 4.45 2.70 13.29
N PRO A 7 5.17 1.98 12.41
CA PRO A 7 4.63 1.43 11.18
C PRO A 7 3.78 0.16 11.44
N TRP A 8 2.88 0.18 12.43
CA TRP A 8 1.88 -0.84 12.80
C TRP A 8 1.99 -2.18 12.08
N GLU A 9 3.09 -2.90 12.31
CA GLU A 9 3.45 -4.14 11.61
C GLU A 9 3.27 -5.38 12.50
N ASP A 10 2.85 -5.16 13.74
CA ASP A 10 2.63 -6.14 14.80
C ASP A 10 1.19 -6.68 14.79
N VAL A 11 0.93 -7.63 13.89
CA VAL A 11 -0.40 -8.21 13.72
C VAL A 11 -0.57 -9.55 14.43
N THR A 12 -1.78 -9.89 14.82
CA THR A 12 -2.13 -11.25 15.26
C THR A 12 -2.04 -12.23 14.09
N GLU A 13 -1.92 -13.53 14.38
CA GLU A 13 -1.92 -14.57 13.35
C GLU A 13 -3.18 -14.54 12.46
N LYS A 14 -4.35 -14.28 13.06
CA LYS A 14 -5.62 -14.15 12.32
C LYS A 14 -5.62 -12.94 11.38
N GLN A 15 -5.07 -11.81 11.83
CA GLN A 15 -4.91 -10.62 11.00
C GLN A 15 -3.90 -10.88 9.87
N ALA A 16 -2.74 -11.47 10.17
CA ALA A 16 -1.73 -11.83 9.17
C ALA A 16 -2.29 -12.73 8.06
N ALA A 17 -3.05 -13.78 8.44
CA ALA A 17 -3.72 -14.65 7.48
C ALA A 17 -4.76 -13.90 6.62
N SER A 18 -5.48 -12.94 7.22
CA SER A 18 -6.43 -12.09 6.52
C SER A 18 -5.76 -11.15 5.53
N ILE A 19 -4.61 -10.55 5.89
CA ILE A 19 -3.78 -9.71 5.03
C ILE A 19 -3.33 -10.51 3.81
N VAL A 20 -2.75 -11.69 4.03
CA VAL A 20 -2.30 -12.59 2.94
C VAL A 20 -3.46 -12.93 2.00
N LYS A 21 -4.63 -13.27 2.54
CA LYS A 21 -5.83 -13.59 1.74
C LYS A 21 -6.34 -12.38 0.96
N PHE A 22 -6.27 -11.19 1.54
CA PHE A 22 -6.66 -9.95 0.88
C PHE A 22 -5.72 -9.63 -0.29
N LEU A 23 -4.40 -9.64 -0.05
CA LEU A 23 -3.39 -9.31 -1.05
C LEU A 23 -3.38 -10.28 -2.24
N LYS A 24 -3.69 -11.57 -2.01
CA LYS A 24 -3.91 -12.54 -3.10
C LYS A 24 -5.04 -12.14 -4.06
N LYS A 25 -6.06 -11.42 -3.58
CA LYS A 25 -7.19 -10.95 -4.40
C LYS A 25 -6.98 -9.53 -4.94
N ASN A 26 -6.26 -8.70 -4.20
CA ASN A 26 -5.98 -7.30 -4.50
C ASN A 26 -4.46 -7.06 -4.38
N PRO A 27 -3.68 -7.41 -5.41
CA PRO A 27 -2.22 -7.40 -5.30
C PRO A 27 -1.60 -6.01 -5.46
N PHE A 28 -2.37 -4.99 -5.80
CA PHE A 28 -1.83 -3.64 -6.01
C PHE A 28 -2.02 -2.79 -4.76
N ILE A 29 -0.92 -2.25 -4.24
CA ILE A 29 -0.86 -1.45 -3.02
C ILE A 29 -0.10 -0.16 -3.28
N LEU A 30 -0.31 0.85 -2.44
CA LEU A 30 0.50 2.06 -2.41
C LEU A 30 1.31 2.06 -1.12
N ASP A 31 2.62 2.29 -1.25
CA ASP A 31 3.49 2.63 -0.12
C ASP A 31 3.34 4.13 0.14
N TYR A 32 2.44 4.48 1.07
CA TYR A 32 2.02 5.86 1.27
C TYR A 32 1.82 6.20 2.74
N CYS A 33 2.46 7.27 3.18
CA CYS A 33 2.21 7.90 4.47
C CYS A 33 1.62 9.29 4.25
N ASP A 34 0.37 9.48 4.70
CA ASP A 34 -0.39 10.72 4.58
C ASP A 34 -0.15 11.71 5.74
N CYS A 35 0.65 11.31 6.74
CA CYS A 35 1.16 12.16 7.82
C CYS A 35 2.66 12.45 7.71
N CYS A 36 3.33 11.97 6.66
CA CYS A 36 4.75 12.16 6.49
C CYS A 36 4.99 13.32 5.53
N ASP A 37 5.75 14.32 5.97
CA ASP A 37 6.12 15.48 5.14
C ASP A 37 7.12 15.12 4.01
N GLU A 38 7.63 13.88 4.02
CA GLU A 38 8.65 13.40 3.09
C GLU A 38 8.41 11.91 2.77
N GLY A 39 8.52 11.55 1.49
CA GLY A 39 8.47 10.16 1.06
C GLY A 39 8.13 10.01 -0.41
N ASP A 40 8.88 9.15 -1.08
CA ASP A 40 8.49 8.69 -2.41
C ASP A 40 7.33 7.71 -2.28
N VAL A 41 6.24 7.96 -3.00
CA VAL A 41 5.13 7.00 -3.07
C VAL A 41 5.29 6.10 -4.26
N TYR A 42 5.16 4.80 -4.03
CA TYR A 42 5.23 3.81 -5.09
C TYR A 42 3.91 3.08 -5.25
N LEU A 43 3.54 2.85 -6.51
CA LEU A 43 2.57 1.84 -6.87
C LEU A 43 3.30 0.50 -6.93
N LEU A 44 2.92 -0.39 -6.02
CA LEU A 44 3.52 -1.69 -5.84
C LEU A 44 2.56 -2.78 -6.30
N LYS A 45 3.14 -3.86 -6.82
CA LYS A 45 2.46 -5.11 -7.14
C LYS A 45 3.02 -6.21 -6.27
N VAL A 46 2.19 -6.76 -5.40
CA VAL A 46 2.51 -7.91 -4.56
C VAL A 46 2.59 -9.17 -5.42
N VAL A 47 3.78 -9.76 -5.45
CA VAL A 47 4.08 -11.03 -6.14
C VAL A 47 3.83 -12.21 -5.22
N SER A 48 4.32 -12.12 -3.98
CA SER A 48 4.13 -13.15 -2.96
C SER A 48 4.12 -12.54 -1.56
N THR A 49 3.66 -13.30 -0.58
CA THR A 49 3.62 -12.89 0.82
C THR A 49 4.07 -14.04 1.72
N LYS A 50 4.74 -13.70 2.82
CA LYS A 50 5.13 -14.61 3.91
C LYS A 50 4.79 -13.99 5.25
N ILE A 51 4.46 -14.84 6.21
CA ILE A 51 4.24 -14.45 7.61
C ILE A 51 5.51 -14.81 8.38
N VAL A 52 6.06 -13.84 9.09
CA VAL A 52 7.25 -14.01 9.94
C VAL A 52 6.93 -13.57 11.37
N PRO A 53 7.71 -14.00 12.38
CA PRO A 53 7.64 -13.38 13.70
C PRO A 53 7.88 -11.87 13.62
N CYS A 54 7.14 -11.09 14.42
CA CYS A 54 7.38 -9.64 14.50
C CYS A 54 8.71 -9.38 15.22
N SER A 55 9.47 -8.40 14.73
CA SER A 55 10.79 -8.03 15.25
C SER A 55 10.70 -7.34 16.62
N TYR A 56 9.58 -6.65 16.88
CA TYR A 56 9.32 -5.90 18.11
C TYR A 56 8.65 -6.74 19.20
N ASP A 57 7.85 -7.73 18.81
CA ASP A 57 7.11 -8.63 19.72
C ASP A 57 7.02 -10.03 19.11
N GLU A 58 7.78 -10.98 19.66
CA GLU A 58 7.83 -12.37 19.17
C GLU A 58 6.48 -13.10 19.28
N THR A 59 5.55 -12.61 20.10
CA THR A 59 4.19 -13.17 20.23
C THR A 59 3.28 -12.76 19.07
N LYS A 60 3.67 -11.71 18.34
CA LYS A 60 2.97 -11.18 17.16
C LYS A 60 3.61 -11.67 15.87
N LYS A 61 2.97 -11.33 14.76
CA LYS A 61 3.39 -11.65 13.41
C LYS A 61 3.56 -10.38 12.61
N THR A 62 4.39 -10.46 11.58
CA THR A 62 4.53 -9.43 10.55
C THR A 62 4.36 -10.08 9.19
N VAL A 63 3.74 -9.37 8.26
CA VAL A 63 3.58 -9.84 6.87
C VAL A 63 4.60 -9.14 6.00
N ILE A 64 5.49 -9.93 5.40
CA ILE A 64 6.43 -9.44 4.38
C ILE A 64 5.87 -9.81 3.02
N ALA A 65 5.77 -8.84 2.13
CA ALA A 65 5.45 -9.02 0.73
C ALA A 65 6.73 -8.94 -0.10
N ASN A 66 6.84 -9.79 -1.11
CA ASN A 66 7.73 -9.52 -2.23
C ASN A 66 6.94 -8.70 -3.25
N VAL A 67 7.45 -7.52 -3.60
CA VAL A 67 6.76 -6.55 -4.45
C VAL A 67 7.61 -6.13 -5.64
N LEU A 68 6.92 -5.82 -6.73
CA LEU A 68 7.47 -5.08 -7.87
C LEU A 68 7.00 -3.63 -7.77
N ARG A 69 7.93 -2.68 -7.81
CA ARG A 69 7.58 -1.27 -8.07
C ARG A 69 7.22 -1.15 -9.54
N ILE A 70 5.96 -0.81 -9.81
CA ILE A 70 5.47 -0.66 -11.20
C ILE A 70 5.41 0.81 -11.62
N ALA A 71 5.31 1.73 -10.66
CA ALA A 71 5.44 3.15 -10.90
C ALA A 71 5.78 3.91 -9.61
N LYS A 72 6.37 5.09 -9.77
CA LYS A 72 6.58 6.09 -8.72
C LYS A 72 5.58 7.23 -8.92
N LEU A 73 4.82 7.62 -7.89
CA LEU A 73 3.90 8.75 -7.99
C LEU A 73 4.66 10.08 -7.84
N GLU A 74 4.20 11.10 -8.55
CA GLU A 74 4.74 12.45 -8.42
C GLU A 74 4.17 13.13 -7.18
N THR A 75 5.02 13.84 -6.44
CA THR A 75 4.62 14.71 -5.33
C THR A 75 4.30 16.11 -5.86
N GLY A 76 3.22 16.69 -5.34
CA GLY A 76 2.82 18.06 -5.58
C GLY A 76 3.79 19.05 -4.94
N LYS A 77 3.61 20.34 -5.23
CA LYS A 77 4.44 21.42 -4.67
C LYS A 77 4.35 21.53 -3.14
N ASP A 78 3.31 20.96 -2.55
CA ASP A 78 3.04 20.90 -1.11
C ASP A 78 3.54 19.58 -0.47
N GLY A 79 4.28 18.75 -1.21
CA GLY A 79 4.77 17.46 -0.75
C GLY A 79 3.71 16.34 -0.80
N THR A 80 2.44 16.66 -1.06
CA THR A 80 1.39 15.64 -1.11
C THR A 80 1.52 14.79 -2.39
N PRO A 81 1.47 13.46 -2.30
CA PRO A 81 1.49 12.60 -3.47
C PRO A 81 0.28 12.87 -4.35
N THR A 82 0.54 13.34 -5.55
CA THR A 82 -0.50 13.49 -6.56
C THR A 82 -0.79 12.11 -7.11
N ALA A 83 -1.95 11.54 -6.78
CA ALA A 83 -2.44 10.30 -7.38
C ALA A 83 -2.60 10.39 -8.91
N TYR A 84 -2.33 11.55 -9.52
CA TYR A 84 -2.61 11.88 -10.90
C TYR A 84 -1.45 11.59 -11.85
N ARG A 85 -0.21 11.59 -11.37
CA ARG A 85 0.97 11.44 -12.23
C ARG A 85 1.93 10.39 -11.71
N ALA A 86 2.29 9.48 -12.60
CA ALA A 86 3.20 8.39 -12.36
C ALA A 86 4.41 8.51 -13.29
N LYS A 87 5.59 8.32 -12.72
CA LYS A 87 6.85 8.09 -13.43
C LYS A 87 7.09 6.60 -13.56
N THR A 88 7.69 6.20 -14.69
CA THR A 88 8.12 4.82 -14.88
C THR A 88 9.22 4.50 -13.85
N CYS A 89 9.08 3.42 -13.10
CA CYS A 89 10.02 3.00 -12.06
C CYS A 89 9.97 1.48 -11.90
N ALA A 90 9.97 0.75 -13.02
CA ALA A 90 9.99 -0.71 -13.00
C ALA A 90 11.34 -1.17 -12.41
N GLU A 91 11.32 -1.53 -11.14
CA GLU A 91 12.48 -2.00 -10.38
C GLU A 91 12.35 -3.50 -10.08
N PRO A 92 13.47 -4.19 -9.77
CA PRO A 92 13.44 -5.59 -9.38
C PRO A 92 12.54 -5.85 -8.16
N GLU A 93 12.18 -7.13 -8.01
CA GLU A 93 11.49 -7.64 -6.82
C GLU A 93 12.26 -7.27 -5.55
N GLN A 94 11.53 -6.75 -4.56
CA GLN A 94 12.10 -6.39 -3.27
C GLN A 94 11.15 -6.79 -2.14
N GLU A 95 11.72 -7.02 -0.97
CA GLU A 95 10.93 -7.22 0.24
C GLU A 95 10.33 -5.90 0.71
N PHE A 96 9.07 -5.96 1.12
CA PHE A 96 8.28 -4.84 1.60
C PHE A 96 7.48 -5.29 2.82
N ILE A 97 7.57 -4.55 3.92
CA ILE A 97 6.80 -4.87 5.12
C ILE A 97 5.40 -4.28 4.99
N ILE A 98 4.39 -5.12 5.17
CA ILE A 98 3.00 -4.66 5.18
C ILE A 98 2.68 -4.08 6.54
N SER A 99 2.59 -2.75 6.59
CA SER A 99 2.14 -1.99 7.75
C SER A 99 0.66 -1.64 7.64
N MET A 100 -0.04 -1.59 8.78
CA MET A 100 -1.47 -1.35 8.80
C MET A 100 -1.84 0.11 8.49
N ASN A 101 -0.95 1.06 8.77
CA ASN A 101 -1.14 2.51 8.60
C ASN A 101 -0.48 3.10 7.34
N TYR A 102 0.59 2.50 6.80
CA TYR A 102 1.28 3.03 5.60
C TYR A 102 1.10 2.19 4.34
N THR A 103 0.53 0.98 4.46
CA THR A 103 0.13 0.21 3.28
C THR A 103 -1.29 0.56 2.89
N PHE A 104 -1.44 1.23 1.75
CA PHE A 104 -2.73 1.60 1.20
C PHE A 104 -3.24 0.57 0.21
N VAL A 105 -4.48 0.13 0.40
CA VAL A 105 -5.13 -0.94 -0.34
C VAL A 105 -6.46 -0.50 -0.93
N PHE A 106 -6.89 -1.18 -2.00
CA PHE A 106 -8.19 -0.91 -2.61
C PHE A 106 -9.35 -1.29 -1.69
N SER A 107 -10.13 -0.30 -1.28
CA SER A 107 -11.43 -0.54 -0.64
C SER A 107 -12.52 -0.74 -1.68
N LYS A 108 -13.23 -1.87 -1.61
CA LYS A 108 -14.40 -2.10 -2.47
C LYS A 108 -15.55 -1.14 -2.12
N ARG A 109 -15.67 -0.77 -0.84
CA ARG A 109 -16.72 0.13 -0.32
C ARG A 109 -16.48 1.55 -0.83
N ASP A 110 -15.28 2.06 -0.61
CA ASP A 110 -14.98 3.47 -0.86
C ASP A 110 -14.51 3.71 -2.30
N LYS A 111 -14.12 2.65 -3.03
CA LYS A 111 -13.54 2.68 -4.39
C LYS A 111 -12.21 3.42 -4.49
N TRP A 112 -11.57 3.67 -3.35
CA TRP A 112 -10.34 4.43 -3.18
C TRP A 112 -9.27 3.53 -2.54
N ALA A 113 -8.01 3.96 -2.59
CA ALA A 113 -6.94 3.41 -1.77
C ALA A 113 -7.11 3.91 -0.33
N VAL A 114 -7.10 3.00 0.64
CA VAL A 114 -7.26 3.31 2.06
C VAL A 114 -6.17 2.60 2.88
N PRO A 115 -5.79 3.09 4.06
CA PRO A 115 -4.93 2.34 4.96
C PRO A 115 -5.49 0.94 5.24
N PHE A 116 -4.61 -0.05 5.36
CA PHE A 116 -5.00 -1.46 5.51
C PHE A 116 -5.94 -1.69 6.70
N PHE A 117 -5.75 -0.97 7.82
CA PHE A 117 -6.61 -1.12 9.00
C PHE A 117 -8.10 -0.85 8.73
N LYS A 118 -8.46 -0.16 7.64
CA LYS A 118 -9.87 0.03 7.24
C LYS A 118 -10.50 -1.21 6.60
N GLU A 119 -9.68 -2.13 6.06
CA GLU A 119 -10.13 -3.38 5.46
C GLU A 119 -9.95 -4.59 6.40
N ILE A 120 -9.02 -4.50 7.35
CA ILE A 120 -8.79 -5.53 8.38
C ILE A 120 -8.76 -4.85 9.74
N PRO A 121 -9.67 -5.20 10.67
CA PRO A 121 -9.75 -4.56 11.99
C PRO A 121 -8.39 -4.56 12.70
N TYR A 122 -8.03 -3.41 13.25
CA TYR A 122 -6.81 -3.17 14.02
C TYR A 122 -7.16 -2.37 15.27
N GLU A 123 -6.50 -2.66 16.39
CA GLU A 123 -6.90 -2.13 17.71
C GLU A 123 -6.39 -0.72 17.99
N GLN A 124 -5.50 -0.19 17.14
CA GLN A 124 -4.92 1.14 17.33
C GLN A 124 -5.75 2.23 16.64
N ASP A 125 -5.98 3.34 17.35
CA ASP A 125 -6.68 4.52 16.84
C ASP A 125 -5.80 5.33 15.89
N HIS A 126 -6.38 5.78 14.78
CA HIS A 126 -5.64 6.42 13.70
C HIS A 126 -5.49 7.93 13.87
N VAL A 127 -4.29 8.43 13.53
CA VAL A 127 -3.90 9.83 13.65
C VAL A 127 -3.95 10.57 12.29
N CYS A 128 -4.01 9.88 11.16
CA CYS A 128 -3.94 10.48 9.81
C CYS A 128 -5.30 10.55 9.07
N LYS A 129 -5.34 11.18 7.89
CA LYS A 129 -6.59 11.66 7.25
C LYS A 129 -7.08 10.84 6.06
N GLY A 130 -6.23 10.18 5.30
CA GLY A 130 -6.49 10.04 3.87
C GLY A 130 -6.95 8.67 3.41
N ALA A 131 -8.05 8.64 2.67
CA ALA A 131 -8.13 7.77 1.49
C ALA A 131 -7.49 8.52 0.32
N THR A 132 -6.88 7.83 -0.63
CA THR A 132 -6.32 8.41 -1.86
C THR A 132 -6.78 7.64 -3.10
N ARG A 133 -6.48 8.14 -4.30
CA ARG A 133 -6.82 7.46 -5.55
C ARG A 133 -5.66 6.59 -6.01
N TYR A 134 -5.99 5.51 -6.72
CA TYR A 134 -5.01 4.79 -7.51
C TYR A 134 -4.75 5.57 -8.81
N PRO A 135 -3.51 5.61 -9.32
CA PRO A 135 -3.22 6.32 -10.56
C PRO A 135 -3.91 5.65 -11.75
N ASN A 136 -4.69 6.43 -12.49
CA ASN A 136 -5.43 5.95 -13.66
C ASN A 136 -4.43 5.65 -14.80
N PRO A 137 -4.32 4.39 -15.29
CA PRO A 137 -3.42 4.07 -16.39
C PRO A 137 -3.74 4.81 -17.69
N ALA A 138 -4.98 5.26 -17.90
CA ALA A 138 -5.36 6.02 -19.10
C ALA A 138 -4.82 7.46 -19.08
N GLU A 139 -4.58 8.00 -17.89
CA GLU A 139 -3.99 9.33 -17.68
C GLU A 139 -2.47 9.27 -17.48
N ASN A 140 -1.91 8.05 -17.38
CA ASN A 140 -0.54 7.77 -17.00
C ASN A 140 0.11 6.76 -17.94
N GLU A 141 0.63 7.24 -19.06
CA GLU A 141 1.29 6.41 -20.09
C GLU A 141 2.49 5.60 -19.57
N ASN A 142 3.12 6.09 -18.49
CA ASN A 142 4.24 5.45 -17.81
C ASN A 142 3.88 4.16 -17.06
N ILE A 143 2.61 3.94 -16.76
CA ILE A 143 2.15 2.71 -16.11
C ILE A 143 2.00 1.64 -17.19
N LYS A 144 3.01 0.77 -17.30
CA LYS A 144 3.08 -0.26 -18.35
C LYS A 144 2.58 -1.64 -17.91
N ASP A 145 2.45 -1.90 -16.61
CA ASP A 145 2.03 -3.21 -16.10
C ASP A 145 0.60 -3.56 -16.58
N ALA A 146 0.50 -4.63 -17.38
CA ALA A 146 -0.74 -5.04 -18.02
C ALA A 146 -1.76 -5.60 -17.02
N GLU A 147 -1.30 -6.20 -15.92
CA GLU A 147 -2.18 -6.73 -14.89
C GLU A 147 -2.83 -5.62 -14.07
N TYR A 148 -2.10 -4.55 -13.80
CA TYR A 148 -2.61 -3.35 -13.18
C TYR A 148 -3.68 -2.69 -14.04
N LYS A 149 -3.44 -2.53 -15.34
CA LYS A 149 -4.43 -2.00 -16.30
C LYS A 149 -5.73 -2.81 -16.27
N LYS A 150 -5.62 -4.15 -16.33
CA LYS A 150 -6.77 -5.06 -16.26
C LYS A 150 -7.48 -4.97 -14.90
N TRP A 151 -6.72 -4.93 -13.81
CA TRP A 151 -7.23 -4.85 -12.45
C TRP A 151 -7.99 -3.55 -12.19
N PHE A 152 -7.44 -2.41 -12.65
CA PHE A 152 -8.01 -1.08 -12.53
C PHE A 152 -9.34 -0.99 -13.29
N ALA A 153 -9.35 -1.41 -14.56
CA ALA A 153 -10.55 -1.42 -15.40
C ALA A 153 -11.67 -2.29 -14.81
N LYS A 154 -11.34 -3.50 -14.31
CA LYS A 154 -12.33 -4.43 -13.73
C LYS A 154 -13.02 -3.86 -12.48
N ARG A 155 -12.33 -3.03 -11.70
CA ARG A 155 -12.82 -2.54 -10.39
C ARG A 155 -13.62 -1.25 -10.48
N LYS A 156 -13.67 -0.62 -11.67
CA LYS A 156 -14.30 0.69 -11.89
C LYS A 156 -13.86 1.70 -10.83
N ILE A 157 -12.54 1.76 -10.63
CA ILE A 157 -11.90 2.69 -9.67
C ILE A 157 -12.22 4.11 -10.11
N LYS A 158 -12.56 4.97 -9.15
CA LYS A 158 -12.94 6.36 -9.43
C LYS A 158 -11.72 7.22 -9.64
#